data_AF-A0A9R0V4B2-F1
#
_entry.id   AF-A0A9R0V4B2-F1
#
_cell.length_a   1.000
_cell.length_b   1.000
_cell.length_c   1.000
_cell.angle_alpha   90.00
_cell.angle_beta   90.00
_cell.angle_gamma   90.00
#
_symmetry.space_group_name_H-M   'P 1'
#
loop_
_entity.id
_entity.type
_entity.pdbx_description
1 polymer ?
#
loop_
_entity_poly.entity_id
_entity_poly.type
_entity_poly.pdbx_seq_one_letter_code
_entity_poly.pdbx_strand_id
1 'polypeptide(L)'
;MTAPGSPVSPGASKMSSVPWKRLELAALCAYAVVFYSAMIQRSLRLARDYTGKLYGLRAGSIPGRLNDSSDGQWRNFRGNLPVLTVVMAAFLIVANGLRYGCGLKGRGASLVWLILSLIYLCYLHGACVGFILVIAGINYAIVKLFARYKYCTGIIWSFNLAMLTLNRVYEGYSFSLFGQQLAFLDNYRGTFRWHICFNFVVLRMISFGCDYCWTLSSSHFDHKKHMQKCEVCYSGKTCYFALQEKGLSIDKYTFLTYLCYLTYAPLYIAGPVVSYNAFAAQLDVPQKNYSVGQICCYGVRWILNFLLIEVMTHFFHYNAFVVSRLWRQLTPFEIFIISYGVLIFMWLKFFLIWRYFRFWSL
;
A
#
# COMPACT_ATOMS: atom_id res chain seq x y z
N MET A 1 47.07 -56.05 -4.72
CA MET A 1 46.30 -55.60 -5.88
C MET A 1 45.90 -54.15 -5.59
N THR A 2 46.68 -53.08 -5.78
CA THR A 2 47.52 -52.68 -6.95
C THR A 2 46.79 -52.95 -8.27
N ALA A 3 46.43 -51.99 -9.10
CA ALA A 3 46.72 -50.55 -9.20
C ALA A 3 45.66 -49.91 -10.18
N PRO A 4 45.93 -48.86 -10.97
CA PRO A 4 45.86 -47.43 -10.62
C PRO A 4 45.15 -46.52 -11.68
N GLY A 5 44.93 -45.24 -11.33
CA GLY A 5 44.91 -44.04 -12.22
C GLY A 5 43.83 -43.96 -13.32
N SER A 6 43.30 -42.83 -13.76
CA SER A 6 43.48 -41.37 -13.60
C SER A 6 42.52 -40.72 -14.66
N PRO A 7 42.37 -39.40 -14.83
CA PRO A 7 42.77 -38.26 -13.99
C PRO A 7 41.58 -37.38 -13.54
N VAL A 8 41.81 -36.67 -12.44
CA VAL A 8 41.09 -35.43 -12.11
C VAL A 8 41.48 -34.39 -13.17
N SER A 9 40.50 -33.87 -13.91
CA SER A 9 40.70 -32.76 -14.83
C SER A 9 40.88 -31.46 -14.03
N PRO A 10 42.02 -30.73 -14.20
CA PRO A 10 42.19 -29.42 -13.62
C PRO A 10 41.56 -28.37 -14.54
N GLY A 11 40.75 -27.49 -13.96
CA GLY A 11 40.57 -26.13 -14.50
C GLY A 11 39.69 -25.99 -15.75
N ALA A 12 38.38 -26.22 -15.62
CA ALA A 12 37.42 -25.53 -16.48
C ALA A 12 37.35 -24.05 -16.07
N SER A 13 38.26 -23.26 -16.63
CA SER A 13 38.17 -21.83 -16.96
C SER A 13 37.09 -20.99 -16.24
N LYS A 14 37.24 -20.78 -14.93
CA LYS A 14 36.54 -19.70 -14.22
C LYS A 14 37.06 -18.29 -14.58
N MET A 15 37.99 -18.19 -15.55
CA MET A 15 38.87 -17.02 -15.73
C MET A 15 38.72 -16.27 -17.07
N SER A 16 37.62 -16.46 -17.80
CA SER A 16 37.30 -15.63 -18.97
C SER A 16 35.92 -14.97 -18.93
N SER A 17 35.00 -15.33 -18.03
CA SER A 17 33.63 -14.78 -18.03
C SER A 17 33.50 -13.42 -17.33
N VAL A 18 34.45 -13.05 -16.46
CA VAL A 18 34.40 -11.80 -15.69
C VAL A 18 34.68 -10.56 -16.56
N PRO A 19 35.68 -10.54 -17.47
CA PRO A 19 35.90 -9.42 -18.38
C PRO A 19 34.71 -9.17 -19.32
N TRP A 20 34.14 -10.24 -19.88
CA TRP A 20 32.96 -10.14 -20.76
C TRP A 20 31.75 -9.57 -20.02
N LYS A 21 31.46 -10.03 -18.80
CA LYS A 21 30.38 -9.47 -17.97
C LYS A 21 30.60 -8.00 -17.60
N ARG A 22 31.86 -7.58 -17.40
CA ARG A 22 32.18 -6.16 -17.13
C ARG A 22 32.00 -5.29 -18.37
N LEU A 23 32.41 -5.78 -19.54
CA LEU A 23 32.21 -5.08 -20.82
C LEU A 23 30.72 -4.99 -21.17
N GLU A 24 29.98 -6.08 -20.99
CA GLU A 24 28.53 -6.12 -21.16
C GLU A 24 27.84 -5.13 -20.22
N LEU A 25 28.20 -5.12 -18.94
CA LEU A 25 27.66 -4.14 -17.98
C LEU A 25 27.98 -2.70 -18.40
N ALA A 26 29.22 -2.42 -18.83
CA ALA A 26 29.60 -1.10 -19.30
C ALA A 26 28.80 -0.68 -20.55
N ALA A 27 28.60 -1.59 -21.50
CA ALA A 27 27.79 -1.37 -22.69
C ALA A 27 26.32 -1.10 -22.34
N LEU A 28 25.75 -1.86 -21.40
CA LEU A 28 24.38 -1.65 -20.90
C LEU A 28 24.24 -0.31 -20.19
N CYS A 29 25.22 0.09 -19.37
CA CYS A 29 25.24 1.40 -18.74
C CYS A 29 25.34 2.53 -19.77
N ALA A 30 26.23 2.41 -20.76
CA ALA A 30 26.36 3.40 -21.83
C ALA A 30 25.07 3.52 -22.65
N TYR A 31 24.48 2.39 -23.03
CA TYR A 31 23.18 2.35 -23.70
C TYR A 31 22.10 3.03 -22.87
N ALA A 32 22.01 2.73 -21.58
CA ALA A 32 21.02 3.33 -20.68
C ALA A 32 21.19 4.85 -20.60
N VAL A 33 22.43 5.35 -20.46
CA VAL A 33 22.72 6.78 -20.44
C VAL A 33 22.27 7.44 -21.75
N VAL A 34 22.69 6.92 -22.89
CA VAL A 34 22.32 7.46 -24.21
C VAL A 34 20.79 7.44 -24.41
N PHE A 35 20.15 6.32 -24.08
CA PHE A 35 18.71 6.15 -24.18
C PHE A 35 17.97 7.18 -23.30
N TYR A 36 18.29 7.26 -22.00
CA TYR A 36 17.60 8.18 -21.10
C TYR A 36 17.89 9.64 -21.42
N SER A 37 19.11 9.99 -21.85
CA SER A 37 19.42 11.34 -22.33
C SER A 37 18.58 11.71 -23.56
N ALA A 38 18.46 10.81 -24.54
CA ALA A 38 17.64 11.02 -25.73
C ALA A 38 16.15 11.15 -25.36
N MET A 39 15.64 10.29 -24.48
CA MET A 39 14.26 10.33 -23.99
C MET A 39 13.97 11.65 -23.27
N ILE A 40 14.81 12.06 -22.32
CA ILE A 40 14.65 13.33 -21.59
C ILE A 40 14.67 14.51 -22.56
N GLN A 41 15.64 14.56 -23.48
CA GLN A 41 15.75 15.67 -24.44
C GLN A 41 14.52 15.76 -25.36
N ARG A 42 13.95 14.62 -25.76
CA ARG A 42 12.74 14.58 -26.59
C ARG A 42 11.49 14.95 -25.78
N SER A 43 11.35 14.45 -24.56
CA SER A 43 10.25 14.81 -23.66
C SER A 43 10.23 16.31 -23.33
N LEU A 44 11.39 16.93 -23.11
CA LEU A 44 11.49 18.38 -22.88
C LEU A 44 11.08 19.20 -24.11
N ARG A 45 11.43 18.73 -25.31
CA ARG A 45 11.02 19.37 -26.57
C ARG A 45 9.51 19.27 -26.75
N LEU A 46 8.95 18.06 -26.63
CA LEU A 46 7.51 17.81 -26.67
C LEU A 46 6.74 18.72 -25.70
N ALA A 47 7.15 18.74 -24.43
CA ALA A 47 6.50 19.56 -23.42
C ALA A 47 6.48 21.03 -23.83
N ARG A 48 7.62 21.58 -24.31
CA ARG A 48 7.73 22.97 -24.76
C ARG A 48 6.83 23.26 -25.96
N ASP A 49 6.87 22.43 -26.98
CA ASP A 49 6.20 22.67 -28.27
C ASP A 49 4.67 22.60 -28.13
N TYR A 50 4.17 21.82 -27.16
CA TYR A 50 2.74 21.60 -26.95
C TYR A 50 2.17 22.25 -25.68
N THR A 51 2.96 22.94 -24.85
CA THR A 51 2.50 23.52 -23.56
C THR A 51 1.17 24.29 -23.68
N GLY A 52 0.99 25.10 -24.73
CA GLY A 52 -0.23 25.90 -24.93
C GLY A 52 -1.47 25.11 -25.40
N LYS A 53 -1.30 23.84 -25.80
CA LYS A 53 -2.37 22.94 -26.27
C LYS A 53 -2.78 21.90 -25.22
N LEU A 54 -2.06 21.83 -24.10
CA LEU A 54 -2.25 20.81 -23.08
C LEU A 54 -3.32 21.23 -22.05
N TYR A 55 -4.32 20.37 -21.86
CA TYR A 55 -5.30 20.48 -20.79
C TYR A 55 -4.77 19.89 -19.48
N GLY A 56 -5.20 20.44 -18.34
CA GLY A 56 -4.90 19.91 -17.01
C GLY A 56 -3.60 20.43 -16.38
N LEU A 57 -2.87 21.31 -17.09
CA LEU A 57 -1.74 22.04 -16.54
C LEU A 57 -2.21 23.12 -15.54
N ARG A 58 -1.50 23.25 -14.43
CA ARG A 58 -1.80 24.23 -13.36
C ARG A 58 -0.53 24.88 -12.83
N ALA A 59 -0.64 26.00 -12.13
CA ALA A 59 0.50 26.53 -11.37
C ALA A 59 0.99 25.48 -10.36
N GLY A 60 2.30 25.29 -10.27
CA GLY A 60 2.92 24.29 -9.40
C GLY A 60 3.95 24.87 -8.44
N SER A 61 4.80 24.00 -7.90
CA SER A 61 5.80 24.33 -6.88
C SER A 61 7.02 25.05 -7.46
N ILE A 62 7.33 24.85 -8.74
CA ILE A 62 8.46 25.50 -9.42
C ILE A 62 8.01 26.82 -10.07
N PRO A 63 8.58 27.98 -9.65
CA PRO A 63 8.25 29.29 -10.23
C PRO A 63 8.47 29.33 -11.75
N GLY A 64 7.53 29.95 -12.46
CA GLY A 64 7.60 30.09 -13.93
C GLY A 64 7.32 28.81 -14.72
N ARG A 65 6.94 27.69 -14.07
CA ARG A 65 6.59 26.44 -14.74
C ARG A 65 5.22 25.92 -14.34
N LEU A 66 4.47 25.47 -15.34
CA LEU A 66 3.22 24.74 -15.12
C LEU A 66 3.51 23.30 -14.71
N ASN A 67 2.64 22.77 -13.85
CA ASN A 67 2.67 21.40 -13.35
C ASN A 67 1.54 20.59 -13.96
N ASP A 68 1.87 19.38 -14.42
CA ASP A 68 0.89 18.40 -14.88
C ASP A 68 0.10 17.85 -13.68
N SER A 69 -1.13 18.36 -13.56
CA SER A 69 -2.09 17.95 -12.53
C SER A 69 -3.26 17.17 -13.13
N SER A 70 -3.02 16.49 -14.26
CA SER A 70 -4.06 15.82 -15.03
C SER A 70 -4.49 14.48 -14.41
N ASP A 71 -3.58 13.76 -13.76
CA ASP A 71 -3.91 12.54 -13.01
C ASP A 71 -4.69 12.89 -11.73
N GLY A 72 -5.94 12.42 -11.64
CA GLY A 72 -6.84 12.75 -10.53
C GLY A 72 -6.39 12.18 -9.17
N GLN A 73 -5.79 10.98 -9.16
CA GLN A 73 -5.34 10.34 -7.92
C GLN A 73 -4.12 11.04 -7.34
N TRP A 74 -3.13 11.35 -8.19
CA TRP A 74 -1.95 12.10 -7.81
C TRP A 74 -2.31 13.51 -7.36
N ARG A 75 -3.17 14.21 -8.12
CA ARG A 75 -3.64 15.55 -7.76
C ARG A 75 -4.32 15.56 -6.39
N ASN A 76 -5.18 14.58 -6.11
CA ASN A 76 -5.87 14.48 -4.82
C ASN A 76 -4.89 14.18 -3.68
N PHE A 77 -3.96 13.23 -3.85
CA PHE A 77 -2.94 12.90 -2.85
C PHE A 77 -2.03 14.10 -2.57
N ARG A 78 -1.46 14.71 -3.62
CA ARG A 78 -0.58 15.89 -3.52
C ARG A 78 -1.27 17.08 -2.86
N GLY A 79 -2.53 17.36 -3.23
CA GLY A 79 -3.30 18.47 -2.65
C GLY A 79 -3.63 18.28 -1.17
N ASN A 80 -3.87 17.03 -0.75
CA ASN A 80 -4.16 16.70 0.65
C ASN A 80 -2.93 16.33 1.47
N LEU A 81 -1.73 16.30 0.88
CA LEU A 81 -0.50 15.87 1.55
C LEU A 81 -0.21 16.66 2.84
N PRO A 82 -0.37 18.01 2.92
CA PRO A 82 -0.17 18.74 4.17
C PRO A 82 -1.13 18.29 5.27
N VAL A 83 -2.44 18.19 4.96
CA VAL A 83 -3.46 17.73 5.90
C VAL A 83 -3.17 16.29 6.35
N LEU A 84 -2.82 15.41 5.42
CA LEU A 84 -2.48 14.02 5.71
C LEU A 84 -1.23 13.91 6.59
N THR A 85 -0.27 14.82 6.43
CA THR A 85 0.96 14.88 7.26
C THR A 85 0.65 15.33 8.68
N VAL A 86 -0.23 16.34 8.84
CA VAL A 86 -0.71 16.78 10.16
C VAL A 86 -1.48 15.66 10.86
N VAL A 87 -2.38 14.98 10.15
CA VAL A 87 -3.14 13.84 10.69
C VAL A 87 -2.20 12.70 11.09
N MET A 88 -1.22 12.37 10.24
CA MET A 88 -0.20 11.38 10.57
C MET A 88 0.56 11.74 11.86
N ALA A 89 1.05 12.98 11.97
CA ALA A 89 1.76 13.45 13.15
C ALA A 89 0.89 13.40 14.41
N ALA A 90 -0.35 13.91 14.35
CA ALA A 90 -1.29 13.88 15.46
C ALA A 90 -1.62 12.44 15.89
N PHE A 91 -1.87 11.55 14.92
CA PHE A 91 -2.10 10.14 15.19
C PHE A 91 -0.92 9.52 15.93
N LEU A 92 0.31 9.74 15.45
CA LEU A 92 1.52 9.17 16.05
C LEU A 92 1.79 9.73 17.45
N ILE A 93 1.62 11.03 17.65
CA ILE A 93 1.80 11.69 18.96
C ILE A 93 0.83 11.11 19.99
N VAL A 94 -0.46 11.04 19.66
CA VAL A 94 -1.49 10.54 20.60
C VAL A 94 -1.31 9.04 20.82
N ALA A 95 -1.17 8.25 19.75
CA ALA A 95 -1.06 6.80 19.84
C ALA A 95 0.19 6.35 20.61
N ASN A 96 1.36 6.95 20.33
CA ASN A 96 2.60 6.60 21.01
C ASN A 96 2.67 7.24 22.41
N GLY A 97 2.18 8.47 22.58
CA GLY A 97 2.12 9.14 23.87
C GLY A 97 1.31 8.33 24.90
N LEU A 98 0.13 7.85 24.52
CA LEU A 98 -0.69 7.00 25.39
C LEU A 98 -0.09 5.58 25.57
N ARG A 99 0.54 5.02 24.54
CA ARG A 99 1.19 3.71 24.63
C ARG A 99 2.37 3.70 25.60
N TYR A 100 3.27 4.68 25.49
CA TYR A 100 4.47 4.75 26.30
C TYR A 100 4.23 5.46 27.65
N GLY A 101 3.39 6.50 27.68
CA GLY A 101 3.06 7.24 28.90
C GLY A 101 2.09 6.52 29.83
N CYS A 102 1.06 5.86 29.28
CA CYS A 102 0.07 5.12 30.08
C CYS A 102 0.26 3.60 30.04
N GLY A 103 1.32 3.11 29.37
CA GLY A 103 1.61 1.68 29.27
C GLY A 103 0.57 0.84 28.51
N LEU A 104 -0.29 1.48 27.70
CA LEU A 104 -1.38 0.79 27.01
C LEU A 104 -0.85 -0.25 26.00
N LYS A 105 -1.33 -1.49 26.11
CA LYS A 105 -1.02 -2.60 25.19
C LYS A 105 -2.28 -3.35 24.81
N GLY A 106 -2.23 -4.08 23.69
CA GLY A 106 -3.31 -4.99 23.27
C GLY A 106 -4.64 -4.27 23.15
N ARG A 107 -5.60 -4.66 24.00
CA ARG A 107 -6.97 -4.10 24.02
C ARG A 107 -6.99 -2.58 24.22
N GLY A 108 -6.17 -2.05 25.15
CA GLY A 108 -6.11 -0.61 25.39
C GLY A 108 -5.56 0.16 24.19
N ALA A 109 -4.47 -0.33 23.59
CA ALA A 109 -3.90 0.25 22.37
C ALA A 109 -4.89 0.17 21.19
N SER A 110 -5.59 -0.96 21.03
CA SER A 110 -6.59 -1.13 19.97
C SER A 110 -7.77 -0.17 20.10
N LEU A 111 -8.19 0.17 21.32
CA LEU A 111 -9.27 1.14 21.54
C LEU A 111 -8.83 2.54 21.09
N VAL A 112 -7.64 2.98 21.51
CA VAL A 112 -7.07 4.27 21.11
C VAL A 112 -6.93 4.34 19.58
N TRP A 113 -6.34 3.32 18.97
CA TRP A 113 -6.12 3.29 17.53
C TRP A 113 -7.44 3.24 16.75
N LEU A 114 -8.45 2.52 17.25
CA LEU A 114 -9.79 2.51 16.67
C LEU A 114 -10.42 3.90 16.73
N ILE A 115 -10.41 4.57 17.88
CA ILE A 115 -10.99 5.91 18.02
C ILE A 115 -10.33 6.89 17.04
N LEU A 116 -9.00 6.94 17.02
CA LEU A 116 -8.26 7.79 16.09
C LEU A 116 -8.57 7.45 14.62
N SER A 117 -8.69 6.16 14.31
CA SER A 117 -9.01 5.70 12.96
C SER A 117 -10.44 6.04 12.57
N LEU A 118 -11.42 5.92 13.46
CA LEU A 118 -12.81 6.30 13.19
C LEU A 118 -12.96 7.80 12.98
N ILE A 119 -12.23 8.64 13.74
CA ILE A 119 -12.19 10.09 13.50
C ILE A 119 -11.68 10.37 12.07
N TYR A 120 -10.59 9.71 11.68
CA TYR A 120 -10.04 9.82 10.32
C TYR A 120 -11.02 9.34 9.24
N LEU A 121 -11.68 8.20 9.44
CA LEU A 121 -12.66 7.65 8.51
C LEU A 121 -13.91 8.54 8.40
N CYS A 122 -14.38 9.13 9.51
CA CYS A 122 -15.49 10.08 9.50
C CYS A 122 -15.14 11.32 8.66
N TYR A 123 -13.90 11.82 8.72
CA TYR A 123 -13.45 12.89 7.82
C TYR A 123 -13.43 12.44 6.35
N LEU A 124 -12.94 11.23 6.07
CA LEU A 124 -12.84 10.73 4.70
C LEU A 124 -14.18 10.39 4.06
N HIS A 125 -15.12 9.81 4.82
CA HIS A 125 -16.32 9.19 4.27
C HIS A 125 -17.62 9.77 4.81
N GLY A 126 -17.57 10.61 5.85
CA GLY A 126 -18.76 11.19 6.48
C GLY A 126 -19.69 10.11 7.01
N ALA A 127 -20.99 10.26 6.75
CA ALA A 127 -22.01 9.30 7.16
C ALA A 127 -21.77 7.89 6.58
N CYS A 128 -21.13 7.77 5.41
CA CYS A 128 -20.88 6.47 4.76
C CYS A 128 -19.98 5.52 5.55
N VAL A 129 -19.31 5.97 6.61
CA VAL A 129 -18.65 5.08 7.58
C VAL A 129 -19.63 4.05 8.14
N GLY A 130 -20.91 4.40 8.28
CA GLY A 130 -21.96 3.48 8.69
C GLY A 130 -22.04 2.23 7.81
N PHE A 131 -21.93 2.37 6.49
CA PHE A 131 -21.92 1.22 5.58
C PHE A 131 -20.73 0.29 5.83
N ILE A 132 -19.53 0.86 6.01
CA ILE A 132 -18.33 0.09 6.32
C ILE A 132 -18.51 -0.71 7.61
N LEU A 133 -19.01 -0.06 8.67
CA LEU A 133 -19.19 -0.69 9.98
C LEU A 133 -20.30 -1.76 9.97
N VAL A 134 -21.40 -1.54 9.27
CA VAL A 134 -22.48 -2.52 9.13
C VAL A 134 -21.98 -3.76 8.38
N ILE A 135 -21.32 -3.58 7.23
CA ILE A 135 -20.78 -4.70 6.45
C ILE A 135 -19.72 -5.45 7.26
N ALA A 136 -18.84 -4.73 7.95
CA ALA A 136 -17.85 -5.32 8.85
C ALA A 136 -18.49 -6.10 10.00
N GLY A 137 -19.57 -5.58 10.60
CA GLY A 137 -20.32 -6.25 11.67
C GLY A 137 -20.98 -7.54 11.20
N ILE A 138 -21.64 -7.52 10.04
CA ILE A 138 -22.22 -8.72 9.42
C ILE A 138 -21.11 -9.74 9.11
N ASN A 139 -20.00 -9.31 8.54
CA ASN A 139 -18.87 -10.19 8.28
C ASN A 139 -18.34 -10.85 9.56
N TYR A 140 -18.16 -10.07 10.62
CA TYR A 140 -17.72 -10.58 11.91
C TYR A 140 -18.70 -11.62 12.47
N ALA A 141 -20.00 -11.34 12.40
CA ALA A 141 -21.03 -12.30 12.82
C ALA A 141 -20.95 -13.60 12.02
N ILE A 142 -20.83 -13.52 10.68
CA ILE A 142 -20.64 -14.68 9.81
C ILE A 142 -19.41 -15.48 10.23
N VAL A 143 -18.25 -14.84 10.40
CA VAL A 143 -17.03 -15.51 10.84
C VAL A 143 -17.25 -16.21 12.19
N LYS A 144 -17.77 -15.51 13.20
CA LYS A 144 -17.91 -16.08 14.55
C LYS A 144 -18.93 -17.21 14.62
N LEU A 145 -20.01 -17.13 13.84
CA LEU A 145 -21.06 -18.17 13.79
C LEU A 145 -20.62 -19.39 12.99
N PHE A 146 -19.92 -19.20 11.86
CA PHE A 146 -19.64 -20.27 10.91
C PHE A 146 -18.20 -20.84 10.97
N ALA A 147 -17.30 -20.30 11.80
CA ALA A 147 -15.90 -20.73 11.81
C ALA A 147 -15.63 -22.18 12.22
N ARG A 148 -16.59 -22.87 12.86
CA ARG A 148 -16.46 -24.29 13.22
C ARG A 148 -16.83 -25.25 12.09
N TYR A 149 -17.44 -24.75 11.02
CA TYR A 149 -17.86 -25.58 9.90
C TYR A 149 -16.72 -25.75 8.91
N LYS A 150 -16.63 -26.94 8.29
CA LYS A 150 -15.60 -27.29 7.29
C LYS A 150 -15.52 -26.31 6.11
N TYR A 151 -16.65 -25.70 5.73
CA TYR A 151 -16.75 -24.76 4.62
C TYR A 151 -16.61 -23.29 5.02
N CYS A 152 -16.14 -22.99 6.24
CA CYS A 152 -16.10 -21.62 6.77
C CYS A 152 -15.37 -20.64 5.83
N THR A 153 -14.20 -21.04 5.29
CA THR A 153 -13.43 -20.22 4.36
C THR A 153 -14.23 -19.91 3.09
N GLY A 154 -14.95 -20.90 2.54
CA GLY A 154 -15.82 -20.70 1.38
C GLY A 154 -16.93 -19.68 1.66
N ILE A 155 -17.61 -19.79 2.81
CA ILE A 155 -18.66 -18.84 3.23
C ILE A 155 -18.10 -17.41 3.35
N ILE A 156 -16.94 -17.27 4.01
CA ILE A 156 -16.27 -15.98 4.19
C ILE A 156 -15.93 -15.35 2.84
N TRP A 157 -15.32 -16.10 1.92
CA TRP A 157 -14.97 -15.61 0.60
C TRP A 157 -16.21 -15.23 -0.22
N SER A 158 -17.24 -16.06 -0.22
CA SER A 158 -18.49 -15.79 -0.94
C SER A 158 -19.15 -14.49 -0.49
N PHE A 159 -19.28 -14.26 0.83
CA PHE A 159 -19.83 -12.99 1.34
C PHE A 159 -18.97 -11.79 0.92
N ASN A 160 -17.65 -11.89 1.10
CA ASN A 160 -16.72 -10.81 0.80
C ASN A 160 -16.72 -10.44 -0.70
N LEU A 161 -16.72 -11.43 -1.58
CA LEU A 161 -16.74 -11.23 -3.03
C LEU A 161 -18.09 -10.69 -3.51
N ALA A 162 -19.19 -11.14 -2.92
CA ALA A 162 -20.51 -10.57 -3.16
C ALA A 162 -20.55 -9.08 -2.77
N MET A 163 -20.06 -8.73 -1.58
CA MET A 163 -20.00 -7.32 -1.15
C MET A 163 -19.09 -6.47 -2.02
N LEU A 164 -17.93 -7.00 -2.44
CA LEU A 164 -17.03 -6.31 -3.37
C LEU A 164 -17.72 -6.02 -4.71
N THR A 165 -18.47 -7.01 -5.22
CA THR A 165 -19.21 -6.90 -6.49
C THR A 165 -20.35 -5.89 -6.37
N LEU A 166 -21.16 -5.98 -5.32
CA LEU A 166 -22.26 -5.04 -5.07
C LEU A 166 -21.74 -3.60 -4.94
N ASN A 167 -20.68 -3.39 -4.15
CA ASN A 167 -20.07 -2.07 -4.00
C ASN A 167 -19.56 -1.50 -5.33
N ARG A 168 -19.08 -2.36 -6.24
CA ARG A 168 -18.62 -1.94 -7.56
C ARG A 168 -19.77 -1.64 -8.51
N VAL A 169 -20.82 -2.47 -8.53
CA VAL A 169 -21.99 -2.31 -9.41
C VAL A 169 -22.78 -1.06 -9.06
N TYR A 170 -23.00 -0.80 -7.76
CA TYR A 170 -23.77 0.36 -7.30
C TYR A 170 -22.93 1.63 -7.14
N GLU A 171 -21.60 1.56 -7.32
CA GLU A 171 -20.66 2.64 -7.00
C GLU A 171 -20.84 3.19 -5.56
N GLY A 172 -21.04 2.27 -4.61
CA GLY A 172 -21.46 2.57 -3.24
C GLY A 172 -22.98 2.65 -3.09
N TYR A 173 -23.45 3.00 -1.89
CA TYR A 173 -24.88 3.03 -1.59
C TYR A 173 -25.34 4.43 -1.21
N SER A 174 -26.61 4.75 -1.48
CA SER A 174 -27.30 5.91 -0.94
C SER A 174 -28.13 5.55 0.29
N PHE A 175 -28.20 6.48 1.24
CA PHE A 175 -29.04 6.31 2.42
C PHE A 175 -30.52 6.35 2.05
N SER A 176 -30.89 7.13 1.03
CA SER A 176 -32.23 7.16 0.44
C SER A 176 -32.74 5.79 -0.02
N LEU A 177 -31.85 4.88 -0.43
CA LEU A 177 -32.21 3.53 -0.86
C LEU A 177 -32.74 2.67 0.30
N PHE A 178 -32.38 3.00 1.54
CA PHE A 178 -32.81 2.29 2.74
C PHE A 178 -33.98 2.96 3.46
N GLY A 179 -34.45 4.11 2.97
CA GLY A 179 -35.61 4.81 3.50
C GLY A 179 -35.48 6.32 3.43
N GLN A 180 -36.61 6.99 3.19
CA GLN A 180 -36.67 8.45 3.03
C GLN A 180 -36.23 9.20 4.30
N GLN A 181 -36.39 8.59 5.47
CA GLN A 181 -35.94 9.13 6.76
C GLN A 181 -34.43 9.26 6.86
N LEU A 182 -33.66 8.43 6.15
CA LEU A 182 -32.19 8.47 6.16
C LEU A 182 -31.61 9.31 5.03
N ALA A 183 -32.44 9.77 4.08
CA ALA A 183 -31.99 10.50 2.89
C ALA A 183 -31.18 11.78 3.23
N PHE A 184 -31.43 12.41 4.38
CA PHE A 184 -30.64 13.57 4.81
C PHE A 184 -29.14 13.25 4.99
N LEU A 185 -28.78 12.00 5.32
CA LEU A 185 -27.40 11.56 5.49
C LEU A 185 -26.63 11.52 4.16
N ASP A 186 -27.32 11.47 3.02
CA ASP A 186 -26.68 11.57 1.71
C ASP A 186 -26.00 12.94 1.49
N ASN A 187 -26.42 13.98 2.23
CA ASN A 187 -25.78 15.30 2.21
C ASN A 187 -24.48 15.35 3.04
N TYR A 188 -24.22 14.34 3.88
CA TYR A 188 -23.06 14.27 4.76
C TYR A 188 -22.04 13.23 4.29
N ARG A 189 -21.79 13.19 2.97
CA ARG A 189 -20.75 12.33 2.39
C ARG A 189 -19.37 12.97 2.54
N GLY A 190 -18.38 12.15 2.83
CA GLY A 190 -17.00 12.61 2.96
C GLY A 190 -16.30 12.87 1.63
N THR A 191 -15.05 13.32 1.73
CA THR A 191 -14.21 13.72 0.59
C THR A 191 -13.81 12.57 -0.34
N PHE A 192 -13.80 11.34 0.18
CA PHE A 192 -13.34 10.16 -0.53
C PHE A 192 -14.44 9.11 -0.64
N ARG A 193 -14.55 8.48 -1.81
CA ARG A 193 -15.53 7.43 -2.07
C ARG A 193 -15.17 6.17 -1.29
N TRP A 194 -15.98 5.85 -0.28
CA TRP A 194 -15.74 4.75 0.66
C TRP A 194 -15.59 3.39 -0.04
N HIS A 195 -16.41 3.13 -1.06
CA HIS A 195 -16.43 1.85 -1.79
C HIS A 195 -15.12 1.56 -2.55
N ILE A 196 -14.28 2.58 -2.82
CA ILE A 196 -12.95 2.39 -3.42
C ILE A 196 -11.95 1.88 -2.37
N CYS A 197 -11.90 2.52 -1.20
CA CYS A 197 -11.04 2.08 -0.09
C CYS A 197 -11.49 0.74 0.48
N PHE A 198 -12.78 0.43 0.37
CA PHE A 198 -13.36 -0.80 0.90
C PHE A 198 -12.70 -2.08 0.36
N ASN A 199 -12.05 -2.03 -0.81
CA ASN A 199 -11.28 -3.15 -1.34
C ASN A 199 -10.21 -3.65 -0.35
N PHE A 200 -9.50 -2.74 0.34
CA PHE A 200 -8.53 -3.11 1.38
C PHE A 200 -9.21 -3.67 2.63
N VAL A 201 -10.38 -3.14 2.98
CA VAL A 201 -11.19 -3.64 4.10
C VAL A 201 -11.64 -5.08 3.85
N VAL A 202 -12.08 -5.41 2.63
CA VAL A 202 -12.45 -6.78 2.22
C VAL A 202 -11.28 -7.74 2.40
N LEU A 203 -10.08 -7.39 1.94
CA LEU A 203 -8.90 -8.25 2.13
C LEU A 203 -8.61 -8.52 3.61
N ARG A 204 -8.80 -7.50 4.46
CA ARG A 204 -8.64 -7.64 5.91
C ARG A 204 -9.76 -8.48 6.54
N MET A 205 -11.00 -8.32 6.11
CA MET A 205 -12.13 -9.16 6.54
C MET A 205 -11.88 -10.63 6.21
N ILE A 206 -11.41 -10.92 4.99
CA ILE A 206 -11.01 -12.28 4.58
C ILE A 206 -9.87 -12.79 5.45
N SER A 207 -8.81 -12.00 5.67
CA SER A 207 -7.68 -12.41 6.52
C SER A 207 -8.13 -12.72 7.94
N PHE A 208 -8.94 -11.87 8.58
CA PHE A 208 -9.46 -12.14 9.92
C PHE A 208 -10.25 -13.45 9.96
N GLY A 209 -11.13 -13.66 8.97
CA GLY A 209 -11.96 -14.85 8.89
C GLY A 209 -11.13 -16.14 8.74
N CYS A 210 -10.14 -16.13 7.84
CA CYS A 210 -9.25 -17.26 7.62
C CYS A 210 -8.40 -17.55 8.86
N ASP A 211 -7.76 -16.51 9.42
CA ASP A 211 -6.91 -16.61 10.62
C ASP A 211 -7.68 -17.19 11.81
N TYR A 212 -8.95 -16.79 11.99
CA TYR A 212 -9.81 -17.32 13.05
C TYR A 212 -10.22 -18.78 12.81
N CYS A 213 -10.64 -19.13 11.59
CA CYS A 213 -10.98 -20.51 11.22
C CYS A 213 -9.81 -21.49 11.42
N TRP A 214 -8.60 -21.09 10.98
CA TRP A 214 -7.41 -21.93 11.07
C TRP A 214 -6.94 -22.11 12.50
N THR A 215 -7.06 -21.07 13.33
CA THR A 215 -6.78 -21.15 14.77
C THR A 215 -7.68 -22.17 15.47
N LEU A 216 -8.97 -22.22 15.12
CA LEU A 216 -9.89 -23.23 15.66
C LEU A 216 -9.62 -24.64 15.12
N SER A 217 -9.19 -24.75 13.87
CA SER A 217 -8.90 -26.03 13.20
C SER A 217 -7.52 -26.59 13.56
N SER A 218 -6.82 -26.00 14.53
CA SER A 218 -5.49 -26.42 15.03
C SER A 218 -4.39 -26.47 13.94
N SER A 219 -4.26 -25.42 13.11
CA SER A 219 -3.07 -25.31 12.26
C SER A 219 -1.81 -25.11 13.13
N HIS A 220 -1.01 -26.16 13.26
CA HIS A 220 0.18 -26.12 14.11
C HIS A 220 1.36 -25.53 13.32
N PHE A 221 1.65 -24.26 13.55
CA PHE A 221 2.89 -23.65 13.07
C PHE A 221 4.09 -24.09 13.95
N ASP A 222 4.98 -24.90 13.39
CA ASP A 222 6.21 -25.32 14.08
C ASP A 222 7.26 -24.20 14.07
N HIS A 223 7.20 -23.36 15.10
CA HIS A 223 8.12 -22.24 15.27
C HIS A 223 9.58 -22.67 15.43
N LYS A 224 9.84 -23.82 16.06
CA LYS A 224 11.21 -24.31 16.29
C LYS A 224 11.86 -24.68 14.96
N LYS A 225 11.13 -25.41 14.11
CA LYS A 225 11.58 -25.77 12.76
C LYS A 225 11.76 -24.55 11.86
N HIS A 226 10.89 -23.54 11.97
CA HIS A 226 11.04 -22.29 11.24
C HIS A 226 12.30 -21.52 11.68
N MET A 227 12.54 -21.41 12.99
CA MET A 227 13.69 -20.68 13.54
C MET A 227 15.03 -21.24 13.06
N GLN A 228 15.15 -22.55 12.87
CA GLN A 228 16.34 -23.20 12.32
C GLN A 228 16.67 -22.78 10.88
N LYS A 229 15.67 -22.34 10.10
CA LYS A 229 15.81 -21.99 8.67
C LYS A 229 15.74 -20.50 8.40
N CYS A 230 15.27 -19.70 9.35
CA CYS A 230 15.04 -18.27 9.17
C CYS A 230 16.10 -17.44 9.90
N GLU A 231 16.97 -16.78 9.14
CA GLU A 231 18.02 -15.90 9.67
C GLU A 231 17.45 -14.78 10.56
N VAL A 232 16.28 -14.24 10.22
CA VAL A 232 15.62 -13.18 10.99
C VAL A 232 15.23 -13.69 12.38
N CYS A 233 14.58 -14.86 12.46
CA CYS A 233 14.22 -15.49 13.74
C CYS A 233 15.47 -15.87 14.54
N TYR A 234 16.49 -16.42 13.88
CA TYR A 234 17.76 -16.79 14.52
C TYR A 234 18.46 -15.57 15.14
N SER A 235 18.41 -14.42 14.46
CA SER A 235 18.96 -13.15 14.97
C SER A 235 18.15 -12.50 16.11
N GLY A 236 17.05 -13.11 16.55
CA GLY A 236 16.17 -12.57 17.59
C GLY A 236 15.28 -11.40 17.14
N LYS A 237 15.27 -11.09 15.84
CA LYS A 237 14.41 -10.06 15.25
C LYS A 237 12.99 -10.57 15.05
N THR A 238 12.03 -9.65 14.99
CA THR A 238 10.62 -9.98 14.78
C THR A 238 10.39 -10.45 13.34
N CYS A 239 10.12 -11.73 13.12
CA CYS A 239 9.81 -12.26 11.79
C CYS A 239 8.32 -12.10 11.47
N TYR A 240 8.00 -11.34 10.41
CA TYR A 240 6.62 -11.13 9.97
C TYR A 240 5.90 -12.45 9.63
N PHE A 241 6.58 -13.34 8.90
CA PHE A 241 6.03 -14.64 8.51
C PHE A 241 5.65 -15.47 9.74
N ALA A 242 6.53 -15.52 10.76
CA ALA A 242 6.23 -16.22 12.00
C ALA A 242 5.03 -15.62 12.75
N LEU A 243 4.86 -14.29 12.73
CA LEU A 243 3.70 -13.64 13.35
C LEU A 243 2.39 -13.90 12.59
N GLN A 244 2.45 -14.02 11.27
CA GLN A 244 1.30 -14.34 10.44
C GLN A 244 0.82 -15.78 10.67
N GLU A 245 1.74 -16.74 10.61
CA GLU A 245 1.42 -18.17 10.66
C GLU A 245 1.08 -18.64 12.09
N LYS A 246 1.57 -17.95 13.11
CA LYS A 246 1.27 -18.28 14.50
C LYS A 246 -0.15 -17.84 14.86
N GLY A 247 -1.05 -18.81 15.02
CA GLY A 247 -2.38 -18.58 15.58
C GLY A 247 -2.31 -17.90 16.94
N LEU A 248 -3.24 -16.98 17.18
CA LEU A 248 -3.37 -16.28 18.45
C LEU A 248 -4.30 -17.04 19.40
N SER A 249 -4.28 -16.68 20.68
CA SER A 249 -5.28 -17.19 21.61
C SER A 249 -6.67 -16.66 21.24
N ILE A 250 -7.71 -17.48 21.42
CA ILE A 250 -9.07 -17.20 20.94
C ILE A 250 -9.64 -15.89 21.52
N ASP A 251 -9.22 -15.51 22.73
CA ASP A 251 -9.58 -14.26 23.42
C ASP A 251 -9.10 -13.00 22.70
N LYS A 252 -8.10 -13.11 21.80
CA LYS A 252 -7.59 -11.98 21.03
C LYS A 252 -8.49 -11.61 19.85
N TYR A 253 -9.30 -12.56 19.36
CA TYR A 253 -10.26 -12.38 18.25
C TYR A 253 -11.55 -11.70 18.72
N THR A 254 -11.41 -10.47 19.22
CA THR A 254 -12.52 -9.63 19.69
C THR A 254 -13.03 -8.71 18.58
N PHE A 255 -14.28 -8.27 18.70
CA PHE A 255 -14.87 -7.29 17.78
C PHE A 255 -14.12 -5.95 17.79
N LEU A 256 -13.61 -5.53 18.95
CA LEU A 256 -12.83 -4.30 19.09
C LEU A 256 -11.53 -4.36 18.27
N THR A 257 -10.73 -5.42 18.47
CA THR A 257 -9.47 -5.60 17.74
C THR A 257 -9.72 -5.77 16.25
N TYR A 258 -10.79 -6.47 15.89
CA TYR A 258 -11.23 -6.64 14.50
C TYR A 258 -11.55 -5.29 13.84
N LEU A 259 -12.40 -4.46 14.45
CA LEU A 259 -12.70 -3.14 13.90
C LEU A 259 -11.45 -2.24 13.83
N CYS A 260 -10.60 -2.27 14.87
CA CYS A 260 -9.33 -1.56 14.87
C CYS A 260 -8.46 -1.98 13.69
N TYR A 261 -8.37 -3.29 13.41
CA TYR A 261 -7.62 -3.83 12.29
C TYR A 261 -8.20 -3.39 10.94
N LEU A 262 -9.51 -3.52 10.75
CA LEU A 262 -10.15 -3.13 9.49
C LEU A 262 -9.99 -1.64 9.19
N THR A 263 -10.18 -0.81 10.21
CA THR A 263 -10.21 0.65 10.06
C THR A 263 -8.85 1.32 10.24
N TYR A 264 -7.79 0.57 10.57
CA TYR A 264 -6.46 1.08 10.90
C TYR A 264 -5.97 2.15 9.90
N ALA A 265 -6.06 3.42 10.32
CA ALA A 265 -5.87 4.59 9.47
C ALA A 265 -4.56 4.59 8.66
N PRO A 266 -3.40 4.24 9.23
CA PRO A 266 -2.12 4.26 8.51
C PRO A 266 -2.09 3.36 7.27
N LEU A 267 -2.92 2.33 7.21
CA LEU A 267 -2.93 1.37 6.10
C LEU A 267 -4.33 1.24 5.46
N TYR A 268 -5.25 2.15 5.77
CA TYR A 268 -6.65 2.05 5.35
C TYR A 268 -6.86 2.31 3.85
N ILE A 269 -6.20 3.35 3.31
CA ILE A 269 -6.32 3.74 1.89
C ILE A 269 -5.36 2.95 1.00
N ALA A 270 -4.10 2.85 1.43
CA ALA A 270 -3.02 2.21 0.70
C ALA A 270 -1.92 1.76 1.67
N GLY A 271 -0.93 1.04 1.16
CA GLY A 271 0.19 0.50 1.94
C GLY A 271 0.23 -1.02 1.90
N PRO A 272 1.11 -1.66 2.69
CA PRO A 272 1.16 -3.11 2.79
C PRO A 272 -0.15 -3.67 3.36
N VAL A 273 -0.68 -4.72 2.73
CA VAL A 273 -1.74 -5.54 3.33
C VAL A 273 -1.07 -6.39 4.41
N VAL A 274 -1.58 -6.31 5.63
CA VAL A 274 -1.07 -7.09 6.77
C VAL A 274 -2.13 -8.08 7.22
N SER A 275 -1.74 -9.30 7.62
CA SER A 275 -2.66 -10.28 8.21
C SER A 275 -3.15 -9.85 9.60
N TYR A 276 -4.28 -10.41 10.02
CA TYR A 276 -4.85 -10.12 11.34
C TYR A 276 -3.93 -10.61 12.46
N ASN A 277 -3.42 -11.84 12.38
CA ASN A 277 -2.54 -12.39 13.41
C ASN A 277 -1.31 -11.51 13.63
N ALA A 278 -0.65 -11.07 12.55
CA ALA A 278 0.52 -10.21 12.65
C ALA A 278 0.17 -8.82 13.24
N PHE A 279 -0.95 -8.22 12.79
CA PHE A 279 -1.42 -6.94 13.31
C PHE A 279 -1.74 -7.01 14.82
N ALA A 280 -2.51 -8.02 15.24
CA ALA A 280 -2.91 -8.18 16.62
C ALA A 280 -1.72 -8.52 17.54
N ALA A 281 -0.75 -9.31 17.07
CA ALA A 281 0.50 -9.52 17.82
C ALA A 281 1.29 -8.21 18.01
N GLN A 282 1.30 -7.33 17.00
CA GLN A 282 2.01 -6.04 17.04
C GLN A 282 1.33 -4.98 17.93
N LEU A 283 0.01 -5.11 18.17
CA LEU A 283 -0.70 -4.31 19.16
C LEU A 283 -0.24 -4.60 20.60
N ASP A 284 0.14 -5.84 20.90
CA ASP A 284 0.72 -6.20 22.19
C ASP A 284 2.22 -5.81 22.25
N VAL A 285 2.99 -6.25 21.25
CA VAL A 285 4.45 -6.07 21.20
C VAL A 285 4.83 -5.31 19.93
N PRO A 286 5.28 -4.04 20.01
CA PRO A 286 5.71 -3.29 18.83
C PRO A 286 6.87 -3.99 18.12
N GLN A 287 6.94 -3.81 16.81
CA GLN A 287 8.11 -4.23 16.04
C GLN A 287 9.36 -3.45 16.46
N LYS A 288 10.51 -4.13 16.56
CA LYS A 288 11.80 -3.52 16.94
C LYS A 288 12.88 -3.71 15.86
N ASN A 289 12.48 -4.07 14.64
CA ASN A 289 13.41 -4.42 13.57
C ASN A 289 14.13 -3.21 12.97
N TYR A 290 13.48 -2.04 12.99
CA TYR A 290 14.03 -0.81 12.43
C TYR A 290 14.44 0.12 13.55
N SER A 291 15.67 0.61 13.47
CA SER A 291 16.14 1.73 14.28
C SER A 291 15.49 3.04 13.81
N VAL A 292 15.46 4.04 14.69
CA VAL A 292 14.97 5.39 14.36
C VAL A 292 15.74 5.97 13.16
N GLY A 293 17.06 5.77 13.09
CA GLY A 293 17.86 6.23 11.96
C GLY A 293 17.45 5.61 10.62
N GLN A 294 17.07 4.32 10.60
CA GLN A 294 16.56 3.67 9.39
C GLN A 294 15.18 4.22 8.98
N ILE A 295 14.32 4.52 9.94
CA ILE A 295 13.00 5.14 9.70
C ILE A 295 13.18 6.56 9.15
N CYS A 296 14.08 7.37 9.74
CA CYS A 296 14.41 8.69 9.22
C CYS A 296 14.97 8.63 7.79
N CYS A 297 15.90 7.71 7.52
CA CYS A 297 16.43 7.50 6.17
C CYS A 297 15.34 7.09 5.17
N TYR A 298 14.37 6.29 5.61
CA TYR A 298 13.19 5.95 4.81
C TYR A 298 12.36 7.19 4.46
N GLY A 299 12.10 8.08 5.42
CA GLY A 299 11.41 9.35 5.22
C GLY A 299 12.15 10.28 4.24
N VAL A 300 13.48 10.44 4.40
CA VAL A 300 14.30 11.23 3.47
C VAL A 300 14.24 10.66 2.06
N ARG A 301 14.35 9.33 1.90
CA ARG A 301 14.18 8.67 0.60
C ARG A 301 12.81 8.95 0.00
N TRP A 302 11.75 8.98 0.81
CA TRP A 302 10.42 9.33 0.33
C TRP A 302 10.37 10.77 -0.20
N ILE A 303 10.93 11.74 0.53
CA ILE A 303 11.02 13.15 0.11
C ILE A 303 11.77 13.29 -1.21
N LEU A 304 12.92 12.62 -1.37
CA LEU A 304 13.68 12.66 -2.63
C LEU A 304 12.87 12.11 -3.82
N ASN A 305 12.11 11.04 -3.62
CA ASN A 305 11.22 10.51 -4.66
C ASN A 305 10.04 11.46 -4.94
N PHE A 306 9.54 12.16 -3.92
CA PHE A 306 8.50 13.18 -4.08
C PHE A 306 9.01 14.37 -4.91
N LEU A 307 10.22 14.85 -4.64
CA LEU A 307 10.86 15.88 -5.46
C LEU A 307 11.08 15.41 -6.90
N LEU A 308 11.45 14.14 -7.10
CA LEU A 308 11.61 13.56 -8.42
C LEU A 308 10.32 13.60 -9.24
N ILE A 309 9.18 13.19 -8.65
CA ILE A 309 7.89 13.26 -9.37
C ILE A 309 7.46 14.71 -9.61
N GLU A 310 7.70 15.63 -8.68
CA GLU A 310 7.42 17.07 -8.87
C GLU A 310 8.22 17.63 -10.06
N VAL A 311 9.52 17.33 -10.15
CA VAL A 311 10.34 17.70 -11.31
C VAL A 311 9.76 17.06 -12.58
N MET A 312 9.45 15.77 -12.55
CA MET A 312 8.91 15.07 -13.71
C MET A 312 7.59 15.69 -14.22
N THR A 313 6.66 16.03 -13.32
CA THR A 313 5.37 16.64 -13.68
C THR A 313 5.48 18.11 -14.09
N HIS A 314 6.53 18.81 -13.68
CA HIS A 314 6.80 20.18 -14.14
C HIS A 314 7.48 20.26 -15.51
N PHE A 315 8.19 19.20 -15.91
CA PHE A 315 9.05 19.26 -17.09
C PHE A 315 8.55 18.43 -18.29
N PHE A 316 7.81 17.34 -18.08
CA PHE A 316 7.46 16.43 -19.19
C PHE A 316 5.97 16.38 -19.56
N HIS A 317 5.07 16.73 -18.64
CA HIS A 317 3.62 16.81 -18.87
C HIS A 317 2.95 15.56 -19.49
N TYR A 318 3.48 14.36 -19.21
CA TYR A 318 3.06 13.12 -19.87
C TYR A 318 1.55 12.83 -19.75
N ASN A 319 0.93 13.02 -18.58
CA ASN A 319 -0.49 12.71 -18.41
C ASN A 319 -1.37 13.76 -19.07
N ALA A 320 -0.94 15.02 -19.09
CA ALA A 320 -1.61 16.09 -19.82
C ALA A 320 -1.72 15.77 -21.32
N PHE A 321 -0.69 15.18 -21.94
CA PHE A 321 -0.78 14.71 -23.34
C PHE A 321 -1.91 13.69 -23.54
N VAL A 322 -2.00 12.70 -22.63
CA VAL A 322 -3.03 11.65 -22.68
C VAL A 322 -4.43 12.24 -22.60
N VAL A 323 -4.65 13.13 -21.61
CA VAL A 323 -5.95 13.74 -21.36
C VAL A 323 -6.34 14.69 -22.50
N SER A 324 -5.37 15.38 -23.11
CA SER A 324 -5.60 16.31 -24.23
C SER A 324 -5.91 15.61 -25.56
N ARG A 325 -5.78 14.29 -25.62
CA ARG A 325 -6.09 13.45 -26.81
C ARG A 325 -5.36 13.86 -28.09
N LEU A 326 -4.14 14.39 -27.97
CA LEU A 326 -3.34 14.91 -29.09
C LEU A 326 -2.71 13.82 -29.99
N TRP A 327 -3.03 12.55 -29.78
CA TRP A 327 -2.42 11.39 -30.44
C TRP A 327 -2.37 11.47 -31.97
N ARG A 328 -3.37 12.09 -32.60
CA ARG A 328 -3.43 12.25 -34.07
C ARG A 328 -2.40 13.24 -34.63
N GLN A 329 -1.85 14.12 -33.77
CA GLN A 329 -0.87 15.15 -34.14
C GLN A 329 0.57 14.75 -33.80
N LEU A 330 0.75 13.54 -33.25
CA LEU A 330 2.03 13.04 -32.76
C LEU A 330 2.54 11.93 -33.66
N THR A 331 3.85 11.88 -33.85
CA THR A 331 4.52 10.78 -34.54
C THR A 331 4.50 9.51 -33.69
N PRO A 332 4.63 8.30 -34.29
CA PRO A 332 4.69 7.05 -33.53
C PRO A 332 5.76 7.04 -32.42
N PHE A 333 6.90 7.69 -32.66
CA PHE A 333 7.98 7.78 -31.68
C PHE A 333 7.63 8.69 -30.49
N GLU A 334 6.92 9.79 -30.72
CA GLU A 334 6.46 10.68 -29.65
C GLU A 334 5.37 10.02 -28.80
N ILE A 335 4.47 9.28 -29.45
CA ILE A 335 3.48 8.45 -28.76
C ILE A 335 4.19 7.41 -27.86
N PHE A 336 5.25 6.77 -28.35
CA PHE A 336 6.08 5.87 -27.55
C PHE A 336 6.68 6.59 -26.33
N ILE A 337 7.30 7.76 -26.51
CA ILE A 337 7.89 8.55 -25.42
C ILE A 337 6.86 8.90 -24.35
N ILE A 338 5.71 9.42 -24.77
CA ILE A 338 4.62 9.80 -23.85
C ILE A 338 4.11 8.57 -23.11
N SER A 339 3.85 7.47 -23.81
CA SER A 339 3.35 6.23 -23.20
C SER A 339 4.34 5.65 -22.18
N TYR A 340 5.64 5.65 -22.52
CA TYR A 340 6.70 5.23 -21.61
C TYR A 340 6.79 6.15 -20.38
N GLY A 341 6.68 7.46 -20.58
CA GLY A 341 6.65 8.45 -19.52
C GLY A 341 5.44 8.30 -18.57
N VAL A 342 4.26 8.00 -19.11
CA VAL A 342 3.05 7.70 -18.33
C VAL A 342 3.26 6.45 -17.47
N LEU A 343 3.88 5.39 -18.01
CA LEU A 343 4.17 4.18 -17.23
C LEU A 343 5.13 4.47 -16.06
N ILE A 344 6.20 5.24 -16.31
CA ILE A 344 7.12 5.69 -15.24
C ILE A 344 6.37 6.52 -14.20
N PHE A 345 5.53 7.46 -14.64
CA PHE A 345 4.70 8.26 -13.75
C PHE A 345 3.78 7.41 -12.88
N MET A 346 3.07 6.46 -13.49
CA MET A 346 2.16 5.56 -12.77
C MET A 346 2.92 4.76 -11.71
N TRP A 347 4.07 4.18 -12.08
CA TRP A 347 4.90 3.42 -11.14
C TRP A 347 5.34 4.30 -9.95
N LEU A 348 5.90 5.49 -10.24
CA LEU A 348 6.41 6.40 -9.21
C LEU A 348 5.29 6.93 -8.30
N LYS A 349 4.12 7.23 -8.88
CA LYS A 349 2.91 7.63 -8.13
C LYS A 349 2.50 6.57 -7.13
N PHE A 350 2.29 5.32 -7.58
CA PHE A 350 1.86 4.23 -6.69
C PHE A 350 2.92 3.93 -5.64
N PHE A 351 4.18 3.96 -6.02
CA PHE A 351 5.31 3.79 -5.11
C PHE A 351 5.33 4.84 -3.99
N LEU A 352 5.13 6.12 -4.32
CA LEU A 352 5.08 7.20 -3.34
C LEU A 352 3.89 7.09 -2.39
N ILE A 353 2.69 6.88 -2.93
CA ILE A 353 1.48 6.73 -2.12
C ILE A 353 1.66 5.53 -1.18
N TRP A 354 2.06 4.37 -1.71
CA TRP A 354 2.28 3.17 -0.90
C TRP A 354 3.34 3.37 0.18
N ARG A 355 4.47 4.01 -0.16
CA ARG A 355 5.55 4.25 0.79
C ARG A 355 5.17 5.25 1.87
N TYR A 356 4.34 6.23 1.57
CA TYR A 356 3.85 7.21 2.55
C TYR A 356 3.02 6.51 3.63
N PHE A 357 2.04 5.69 3.24
CA PHE A 357 1.20 4.97 4.21
C PHE A 357 1.99 3.89 4.97
N ARG A 358 2.96 3.23 4.31
CA ARG A 358 3.93 2.40 5.04
C ARG A 358 4.72 3.22 6.06
N PHE A 359 5.17 4.43 5.72
CA PHE A 359 5.91 5.28 6.64
C PHE A 359 5.08 5.61 7.89
N TRP A 360 3.80 5.93 7.70
CA TRP A 360 2.87 6.15 8.81
C TRP A 360 2.72 4.90 9.72
N SER A 361 2.77 3.70 9.14
CA SER A 361 2.64 2.46 9.92
C SER A 361 3.92 1.98 10.65
N LEU A 362 5.10 2.51 10.28
CA LEU A 362 6.39 2.11 10.85
C LEU A 362 6.59 2.72 12.23
#